data_AF-A0A6A3E5L8-F1
#
_entry.id   AF-A0A6A3E5L8-F1
#
_cell.length_a   1.000
_cell.length_b   1.000
_cell.length_c   1.000
_cell.angle_alpha   90.00
_cell.angle_beta   90.00
_cell.angle_gamma   90.00
#
_symmetry.space_group_name_H-M   'P 1'
#
loop_
_entity.id
_entity.type
_entity.pdbx_description
1 polymer ?
#
loop_
_entity_poly.entity_id
_entity_poly.type
_entity_poly.pdbx_seq_one_letter_code
_entity_poly.pdbx_strand_id
1 'polypeptide(L)'
;MVGTMIESSCSTSTSTSSSSSSSSGGGCAGSAPRSAACLKRAGPLAVPETVAWLDHLTLELQTASVGGKPQYQLTMKFSPAQQKSTAAACWTISRPFDEYRAFQKRLLKRMQHGHSCGAECKWLYKVVKHYFPQKSLFCNKCPKVVAARQQTLIRCLTTVQASLVNRGNHVCRVLVHDVAAEFNRFVVKGMKDLDSPSAELSAVTRDSLSEEEDDDSELEDEQEEQQEEEESECDACHSRHVVCRTHSHLKALTATTRNRRRAVYTSQV
;
A
#
# COMPACT_ATOMS: atom_id res chain seq x y z
N MET A 1 45.25 29.45 -19.46
CA MET A 1 43.84 29.86 -19.28
C MET A 1 43.33 29.14 -18.04
N VAL A 2 43.66 29.70 -16.87
CA VAL A 2 42.74 30.32 -15.89
C VAL A 2 41.72 29.31 -15.36
N GLY A 3 42.02 28.77 -14.18
CA GLY A 3 41.05 28.10 -13.33
C GLY A 3 40.29 29.10 -12.46
N THR A 4 39.14 28.67 -11.96
CA THR A 4 38.40 29.36 -10.90
C THR A 4 37.83 28.33 -9.93
N MET A 5 38.39 28.36 -8.72
CA MET A 5 37.75 27.90 -7.50
C MET A 5 36.69 28.93 -7.09
N ILE A 6 35.62 28.49 -6.43
CA ILE A 6 34.77 29.39 -5.64
C ILE A 6 34.46 28.70 -4.31
N GLU A 7 35.15 29.19 -3.28
CA GLU A 7 34.79 29.04 -1.87
C GLU A 7 33.50 29.80 -1.58
N SER A 8 32.75 29.37 -0.57
CA SER A 8 31.79 30.23 0.13
C SER A 8 31.83 29.87 1.61
N SER A 9 32.31 30.84 2.37
CA SER A 9 32.50 30.84 3.82
C SER A 9 31.41 31.66 4.53
N CYS A 10 31.37 31.47 5.85
CA CYS A 10 30.80 32.30 6.94
C CYS A 10 29.28 32.55 6.96
N SER A 11 28.59 32.30 8.08
CA SER A 11 28.62 33.25 9.20
C SER A 11 28.29 32.63 10.56
N THR A 12 29.08 33.06 11.54
CA THR A 12 28.96 32.86 12.99
C THR A 12 27.95 33.84 13.57
N SER A 13 27.10 33.38 14.49
CA SER A 13 26.27 34.25 15.35
C SER A 13 26.50 33.92 16.81
N THR A 14 27.23 34.80 17.49
CA THR A 14 27.35 34.91 18.94
C THR A 14 26.08 35.52 19.54
N SER A 15 25.63 35.00 20.69
CA SER A 15 24.69 35.70 21.57
C SER A 15 25.08 35.42 23.02
N THR A 16 25.55 36.47 23.67
CA THR A 16 25.87 36.58 25.10
C THR A 16 24.78 37.36 25.81
N SER A 17 24.32 36.89 26.98
CA SER A 17 23.92 37.75 28.11
C SER A 17 23.72 36.96 29.43
N SER A 18 24.72 37.07 30.31
CA SER A 18 24.66 37.53 31.73
C SER A 18 23.39 37.27 32.57
N SER A 19 23.45 36.40 33.59
CA SER A 19 23.64 36.64 35.06
C SER A 19 22.40 37.17 35.81
N SER A 20 21.94 36.62 36.94
CA SER A 20 22.63 36.66 38.24
C SER A 20 21.87 35.94 39.40
N SER A 21 22.68 35.35 40.30
CA SER A 21 22.57 35.05 41.75
C SER A 21 21.26 35.12 42.55
N SER A 22 21.01 34.12 43.42
CA SER A 22 21.24 34.25 44.90
C SER A 22 21.01 32.93 45.66
N SER A 23 21.82 32.78 46.72
CA SER A 23 21.96 31.70 47.72
C SER A 23 20.73 31.56 48.66
N SER A 24 20.48 30.54 49.47
CA SER A 24 21.31 29.87 50.50
C SER A 24 20.47 28.74 51.15
N GLY A 25 21.10 27.69 51.69
CA GLY A 25 20.53 26.97 52.86
C GLY A 25 20.72 25.45 52.93
N GLY A 26 21.47 25.01 53.95
CA GLY A 26 21.12 23.86 54.80
C GLY A 26 21.49 22.45 54.31
N GLY A 27 22.56 21.89 54.88
CA GLY A 27 23.03 20.54 54.57
C GLY A 27 22.20 19.39 55.19
N CYS A 28 22.44 18.19 54.67
CA CYS A 28 22.50 16.95 55.44
C CYS A 28 23.39 15.95 54.68
N ALA A 29 24.39 15.44 55.39
CA ALA A 29 25.26 14.36 54.93
C ALA A 29 24.48 13.04 54.97
N GLY A 30 24.46 12.33 53.85
CA GLY A 30 23.86 11.01 53.72
C GLY A 30 24.37 10.36 52.44
N SER A 31 25.51 9.69 52.55
CA SER A 31 26.15 8.96 51.47
C SER A 31 25.23 7.89 50.89
N ALA A 32 24.56 8.19 49.77
CA ALA A 32 23.86 7.19 48.98
C ALA A 32 24.86 6.45 48.08
N PRO A 33 24.89 5.10 48.08
CA PRO A 33 25.72 4.38 47.12
C PRO A 33 25.17 4.62 45.72
N ARG A 34 25.96 5.30 44.89
CA ARG A 34 25.76 5.40 43.45
C ARG A 34 25.83 4.01 42.85
N SER A 35 24.70 3.31 42.86
CA SER A 35 24.52 2.08 42.09
C SER A 35 24.49 2.49 40.63
N ALA A 36 25.66 2.53 40.00
CA ALA A 36 25.81 2.48 38.56
C ALA A 36 25.30 1.10 38.13
N ALA A 37 23.99 0.97 38.01
CA ALA A 37 23.35 -0.22 37.47
C ALA A 37 23.90 -0.40 36.06
N CYS A 38 24.72 -1.44 35.93
CA CYS A 38 25.27 -1.93 34.69
C CYS A 38 24.12 -2.08 33.69
N LEU A 39 24.03 -1.15 32.72
CA LEU A 39 23.20 -1.33 31.54
C LEU A 39 23.80 -2.52 30.79
N LYS A 40 23.37 -3.73 31.15
CA LYS A 40 23.52 -4.93 30.34
C LYS A 40 22.95 -4.54 28.98
N ARG A 41 23.86 -4.24 28.05
CA ARG A 41 23.57 -3.94 26.66
C ARG A 41 22.69 -5.09 26.18
N ALA A 42 21.39 -4.86 26.09
CA ALA A 42 20.46 -5.82 25.55
C ALA A 42 21.02 -6.18 24.17
N GLY A 43 21.29 -7.47 23.97
CA GLY A 43 21.71 -7.95 22.65
C GLY A 43 20.68 -7.52 21.61
N PRO A 44 21.06 -7.43 20.32
CA PRO A 44 20.11 -7.11 19.26
C PRO A 44 18.88 -8.02 19.41
N LEU A 45 17.71 -7.43 19.66
CA LEU A 45 16.47 -8.20 19.70
C LEU A 45 16.38 -8.94 18.37
N ALA A 46 16.30 -10.26 18.43
CA ALA A 46 16.17 -11.09 17.26
C ALA A 46 14.90 -10.65 16.51
N VAL A 47 15.05 -10.27 15.25
CA VAL A 47 13.92 -9.84 14.42
C VAL A 47 13.02 -11.05 14.21
N PRO A 48 11.71 -10.95 14.47
CA PRO A 48 10.78 -12.06 14.26
C PRO A 48 10.81 -12.53 12.81
N GLU A 49 10.85 -13.85 12.60
CA GLU A 49 10.96 -14.46 11.27
C GLU A 49 9.83 -14.01 10.32
N THR A 50 8.63 -13.80 10.87
CA THR A 50 7.44 -13.34 10.13
C THR A 50 7.64 -11.99 9.43
N VAL A 51 8.52 -11.13 9.94
CA VAL A 51 8.78 -9.79 9.41
C VAL A 51 10.21 -9.61 8.89
N ALA A 52 11.13 -10.52 9.21
CA ALA A 52 12.54 -10.41 8.84
C ALA A 52 12.75 -10.31 7.32
N TRP A 53 12.03 -11.11 6.54
CA TRP A 53 12.15 -11.12 5.09
C TRP A 53 11.53 -9.89 4.41
N LEU A 54 10.61 -9.18 5.10
CA LEU A 54 9.97 -7.97 4.58
C LEU A 54 10.97 -6.81 4.45
N ASP A 55 12.06 -6.80 5.20
CA ASP A 55 13.12 -5.78 5.09
C ASP A 55 13.85 -5.82 3.74
N HIS A 56 13.80 -6.98 3.07
CA HIS A 56 14.42 -7.21 1.77
C HIS A 56 13.39 -7.28 0.62
N LEU A 57 12.11 -7.02 0.93
CA LEU A 57 11.03 -7.04 -0.03
C LEU A 57 10.81 -5.64 -0.60
N THR A 58 10.80 -5.50 -1.92
CA THR A 58 10.38 -4.28 -2.62
C THR A 58 9.01 -4.50 -3.24
N LEU A 59 8.12 -3.53 -3.08
CA LEU A 59 6.78 -3.54 -3.64
C LEU A 59 6.68 -2.52 -4.77
N GLU A 60 6.16 -2.95 -5.91
CA GLU A 60 5.83 -2.10 -7.05
C GLU A 60 4.38 -2.37 -7.45
N LEU A 61 3.59 -1.31 -7.70
CA LEU A 61 2.21 -1.45 -8.15
C LEU A 61 2.04 -0.82 -9.52
N GLN A 62 1.52 -1.58 -10.46
CA GLN A 62 1.15 -1.14 -11.80
C GLN A 62 -0.35 -1.34 -12.03
N THR A 63 -0.88 -0.73 -13.08
CA THR A 63 -2.28 -0.90 -13.49
C THR A 63 -2.35 -1.59 -14.85
N ALA A 64 -3.24 -2.57 -14.95
CA ALA A 64 -3.56 -3.28 -16.18
C ALA A 64 -5.07 -3.22 -16.42
N SER A 65 -5.52 -3.58 -17.61
CA SER A 65 -6.94 -3.68 -17.94
C SER A 65 -7.22 -5.08 -18.48
N VAL A 66 -8.05 -5.85 -17.79
CA VAL A 66 -8.46 -7.19 -18.20
C VAL A 66 -9.97 -7.16 -18.43
N GLY A 67 -10.43 -7.45 -19.64
CA GLY A 67 -11.84 -7.37 -20.00
C GLY A 67 -12.46 -5.98 -19.79
N GLY A 68 -11.67 -4.90 -19.98
CA GLY A 68 -12.13 -3.52 -19.77
C GLY A 68 -12.43 -3.17 -18.31
N LYS A 69 -11.90 -3.94 -17.37
CA LYS A 69 -11.93 -3.66 -15.93
C LYS A 69 -10.49 -3.41 -15.45
N PRO A 70 -10.25 -2.34 -14.66
CA PRO A 70 -8.92 -2.07 -14.12
C PRO A 70 -8.52 -3.16 -13.11
N GLN A 71 -7.31 -3.66 -13.28
CA GLN A 71 -6.62 -4.60 -12.40
C GLN A 71 -5.37 -3.91 -11.85
N TYR A 72 -5.06 -4.16 -10.57
CA TYR A 72 -3.86 -3.63 -9.93
C TYR A 72 -2.87 -4.78 -9.79
N GLN A 73 -1.72 -4.61 -10.44
CA GLN A 73 -0.69 -5.61 -10.52
C GLN A 73 0.41 -5.26 -9.52
N LEU A 74 0.45 -5.99 -8.40
CA LEU A 74 1.46 -5.83 -7.37
C LEU A 74 2.61 -6.80 -7.64
N THR A 75 3.79 -6.25 -7.88
CA THR A 75 5.04 -6.99 -8.07
C THR A 75 5.87 -6.92 -6.80
N MET A 76 6.30 -8.08 -6.33
CA MET A 76 7.12 -8.29 -5.15
C MET A 76 8.51 -8.72 -5.61
N LYS A 77 9.55 -8.02 -5.18
CA LYS A 77 10.96 -8.36 -5.45
C LYS A 77 11.70 -8.57 -4.14
N PHE A 78 12.17 -9.77 -3.89
CA PHE A 78 12.95 -10.11 -2.70
C PHE A 78 14.44 -10.19 -3.06
N SER A 79 15.26 -9.34 -2.42
CA SER A 79 16.70 -9.24 -2.67
C SER A 79 17.47 -9.16 -1.35
N PRO A 80 17.86 -10.30 -0.75
CA PRO A 80 18.60 -10.31 0.50
C PRO A 80 20.01 -9.75 0.31
N ALA A 81 20.37 -8.71 1.08
CA ALA A 81 21.63 -7.98 0.92
C ALA A 81 22.91 -8.81 1.19
N GLN A 82 22.78 -9.97 1.84
CA GLN A 82 23.90 -10.74 2.40
C GLN A 82 24.32 -11.95 1.55
N GLN A 83 23.61 -12.29 0.47
CA GLN A 83 23.93 -13.49 -0.32
C GLN A 83 24.19 -13.16 -1.79
N LYS A 84 25.49 -13.11 -2.15
CA LYS A 84 25.98 -12.95 -3.53
C LYS A 84 25.56 -14.07 -4.51
N SER A 85 24.93 -15.15 -4.03
CA SER A 85 24.63 -16.35 -4.81
C SER A 85 23.18 -16.81 -4.75
N THR A 86 22.29 -16.13 -4.01
CA THR A 86 20.88 -16.51 -3.94
C THR A 86 20.11 -15.72 -4.98
N ALA A 87 19.44 -16.41 -5.91
CA ALA A 87 18.63 -15.76 -6.93
C ALA A 87 17.56 -14.89 -6.27
N ALA A 88 17.48 -13.62 -6.68
CA ALA A 88 16.41 -12.73 -6.25
C ALA A 88 15.06 -13.32 -6.67
N ALA A 89 14.13 -13.47 -5.72
CA ALA A 89 12.80 -13.96 -6.03
C ALA A 89 11.93 -12.79 -6.47
N CYS A 90 11.20 -12.96 -7.58
CA CYS A 90 10.26 -11.96 -8.07
C CYS A 90 8.94 -12.66 -8.43
N TRP A 91 7.83 -12.15 -7.92
CA TRP A 91 6.50 -12.65 -8.25
C TRP A 91 5.51 -11.49 -8.34
N THR A 92 4.38 -11.75 -8.97
CA THR A 92 3.39 -10.72 -9.25
C THR A 92 1.99 -11.26 -9.01
N ILE A 93 1.14 -10.45 -8.39
CA ILE A 93 -0.29 -10.72 -8.23
C ILE A 93 -1.09 -9.65 -8.96
N SER A 94 -2.14 -10.07 -9.66
CA SER A 94 -3.12 -9.15 -10.27
C SER A 94 -4.43 -9.27 -9.52
N ARG A 95 -4.95 -8.16 -9.00
CA ARG A 95 -6.19 -8.14 -8.22
C ARG A 95 -7.06 -6.94 -8.57
N PRO A 96 -8.40 -7.09 -8.58
CA PRO A 96 -9.31 -5.98 -8.72
C PRO A 96 -9.29 -5.12 -7.44
N PHE A 97 -9.76 -3.88 -7.54
CA PHE A 97 -9.78 -2.95 -6.42
C PHE A 97 -10.52 -3.49 -5.17
N ASP A 98 -11.59 -4.24 -5.36
CA ASP A 98 -12.39 -4.79 -4.27
C ASP A 98 -11.59 -5.74 -3.37
N GLU A 99 -10.60 -6.46 -3.91
CA GLU A 99 -9.74 -7.30 -3.10
C GLU A 99 -8.80 -6.51 -2.19
N TYR A 100 -8.35 -5.33 -2.64
CA TYR A 100 -7.57 -4.40 -1.81
C TYR A 100 -8.43 -3.83 -0.68
N ARG A 101 -9.70 -3.53 -0.95
CA ARG A 101 -10.66 -3.10 0.07
C ARG A 101 -10.97 -4.21 1.07
N ALA A 102 -11.15 -5.43 0.61
CA ALA A 102 -11.32 -6.58 1.49
C ALA A 102 -10.08 -6.79 2.38
N PHE A 103 -8.89 -6.64 1.81
CA PHE A 103 -7.64 -6.65 2.57
C PHE A 103 -7.59 -5.55 3.63
N GLN A 104 -7.92 -4.31 3.28
CA GLN A 104 -7.96 -3.20 4.23
C GLN A 104 -8.90 -3.50 5.41
N LYS A 105 -10.12 -3.99 5.16
CA LYS A 105 -11.08 -4.35 6.21
C LYS A 105 -10.49 -5.40 7.16
N ARG A 106 -9.91 -6.48 6.63
CA ARG A 106 -9.29 -7.54 7.44
C ARG A 106 -8.09 -6.99 8.22
N LEU A 107 -7.28 -6.14 7.60
CA LEU A 107 -6.11 -5.53 8.23
C LEU A 107 -6.51 -4.64 9.41
N LEU A 108 -7.52 -3.77 9.24
CA LEU A 108 -8.04 -2.92 10.31
C LEU A 108 -8.61 -3.74 11.47
N LYS A 109 -9.31 -4.85 11.17
CA LYS A 109 -9.79 -5.80 12.18
C LYS A 109 -8.63 -6.41 12.97
N ARG A 110 -7.55 -6.82 12.29
CA ARG A 110 -6.34 -7.37 12.94
C ARG A 110 -5.61 -6.34 13.81
N MET A 111 -5.68 -5.06 13.47
CA MET A 111 -5.11 -3.97 14.30
C MET A 111 -5.90 -3.70 15.58
N GLN A 112 -7.05 -4.37 15.79
CA GLN A 112 -7.91 -4.22 16.97
C GLN A 112 -8.30 -2.76 17.21
N HIS A 113 -8.77 -2.09 16.16
CA HIS A 113 -9.20 -0.68 16.21
C HIS A 113 -8.10 0.30 16.67
N GLY A 114 -6.84 -0.02 16.38
CA GLY A 114 -5.71 0.80 16.77
C GLY A 114 -5.40 0.66 18.26
N HIS A 115 -5.18 -0.58 18.69
CA HIS A 115 -4.94 -0.90 20.10
C HIS A 115 -3.87 -0.01 20.73
N SER A 116 -4.07 0.25 22.02
CA SER A 116 -3.20 1.11 22.80
C SER A 116 -1.95 0.36 23.26
N CYS A 117 -0.79 0.69 22.69
CA CYS A 117 0.52 0.24 23.16
C CYS A 117 1.60 1.29 22.85
N GLY A 118 2.86 1.01 23.18
CA GLY A 118 4.00 1.88 22.89
C GLY A 118 4.49 1.86 21.43
N ALA A 119 3.86 1.07 20.56
CA ALA A 119 4.18 0.99 19.13
C ALA A 119 3.23 1.87 18.29
N GLU A 120 3.44 1.92 16.97
CA GLU A 120 2.72 2.78 16.03
C GLU A 120 1.26 2.34 15.72
N CYS A 121 0.69 1.40 16.48
CA CYS A 121 -0.55 0.71 16.13
C CYS A 121 -1.75 1.66 15.92
N LYS A 122 -1.91 2.63 16.81
CA LYS A 122 -2.97 3.64 16.71
C LYS A 122 -2.78 4.55 15.50
N TRP A 123 -1.54 4.92 15.21
CA TRP A 123 -1.21 5.73 14.04
C TRP A 123 -1.45 4.94 12.75
N LEU A 124 -0.94 3.72 12.64
CA LEU A 124 -1.07 2.88 11.47
C LEU A 124 -2.55 2.55 11.18
N TYR A 125 -3.34 2.28 12.21
CA TYR A 125 -4.79 2.11 12.06
C TYR A 125 -5.45 3.33 11.42
N LYS A 126 -5.16 4.55 11.90
CA LYS A 126 -5.68 5.78 11.29
C LYS A 126 -5.21 5.92 9.85
N VAL A 127 -3.94 5.63 9.58
CA VAL A 127 -3.39 5.75 8.23
C VAL A 127 -4.13 4.83 7.26
N VAL A 128 -4.29 3.56 7.63
CA VAL A 128 -5.00 2.56 6.82
C VAL A 128 -6.50 2.86 6.75
N LYS A 129 -7.11 3.41 7.79
CA LYS A 129 -8.55 3.73 7.79
C LYS A 129 -8.85 4.90 6.85
N HIS A 130 -8.10 5.99 6.96
CA HIS A 130 -8.45 7.26 6.34
C HIS A 130 -7.79 7.49 4.97
N TYR A 131 -6.56 7.01 4.76
CA TYR A 131 -5.86 7.27 3.49
C TYR A 131 -6.02 6.16 2.47
N PHE A 132 -6.60 5.02 2.83
CA PHE A 132 -6.85 3.99 1.82
C PHE A 132 -7.89 4.51 0.81
N PRO A 133 -7.69 4.28 -0.50
CA PRO A 133 -8.64 4.78 -1.48
C PRO A 133 -10.03 4.23 -1.22
N GLN A 134 -11.04 5.10 -1.29
CA GLN A 134 -12.44 4.72 -1.13
C GLN A 134 -13.03 4.22 -2.45
N LYS A 135 -14.14 3.48 -2.34
CA LYS A 135 -14.97 3.19 -3.50
C LYS A 135 -15.52 4.51 -4.01
N SER A 136 -15.39 4.77 -5.30
CA SER A 136 -16.07 5.89 -5.92
C SER A 136 -17.36 5.37 -6.53
N LEU A 137 -18.44 6.10 -6.32
CA LEU A 137 -19.73 5.80 -6.94
C LEU A 137 -19.71 6.13 -8.44
N PHE A 138 -18.73 6.90 -8.91
CA PHE A 138 -18.63 7.37 -10.28
C PHE A 138 -17.22 7.12 -10.86
N CYS A 139 -17.11 7.07 -12.19
CA CYS A 139 -15.80 7.15 -12.88
C CYS A 139 -14.76 6.06 -12.48
N ASN A 140 -15.19 4.87 -12.05
CA ASN A 140 -14.27 3.82 -11.56
C ASN A 140 -13.24 3.33 -12.59
N LYS A 141 -13.51 3.56 -13.88
CA LYS A 141 -12.62 3.18 -14.99
C LYS A 141 -11.82 4.37 -15.53
N CYS A 142 -12.00 5.56 -14.96
CA CYS A 142 -11.37 6.77 -15.44
C CYS A 142 -9.87 6.72 -15.18
N PRO A 143 -9.00 6.91 -16.19
CA PRO A 143 -7.56 6.75 -16.03
C PRO A 143 -6.97 7.56 -14.88
N LYS A 144 -7.46 8.79 -14.66
CA LYS A 144 -7.05 9.64 -13.53
C LYS A 144 -7.37 9.01 -12.18
N VAL A 145 -8.58 8.48 -12.02
CA VAL A 145 -9.02 7.80 -10.78
C VAL A 145 -8.23 6.52 -10.56
N VAL A 146 -8.02 5.74 -11.63
CA VAL A 146 -7.25 4.49 -11.58
C VAL A 146 -5.79 4.76 -11.16
N ALA A 147 -5.15 5.78 -11.74
CA ALA A 147 -3.79 6.18 -11.41
C ALA A 147 -3.67 6.74 -9.98
N ALA A 148 -4.61 7.60 -9.55
CA ALA A 148 -4.63 8.11 -8.18
C ALA A 148 -4.79 6.97 -7.16
N ARG A 149 -5.71 6.04 -7.42
CA ARG A 149 -5.88 4.82 -6.61
C ARG A 149 -4.61 4.00 -6.55
N GLN A 150 -3.95 3.76 -7.69
CA GLN A 150 -2.69 3.03 -7.74
C GLN A 150 -1.64 3.64 -6.81
N GLN A 151 -1.43 4.96 -6.89
CA GLN A 151 -0.46 5.66 -6.05
C GLN A 151 -0.79 5.55 -4.56
N THR A 152 -2.06 5.73 -4.20
CA THR A 152 -2.48 5.63 -2.81
C THR A 152 -2.37 4.20 -2.28
N LEU A 153 -2.72 3.19 -3.08
CA LEU A 153 -2.58 1.78 -2.71
C LEU A 153 -1.13 1.41 -2.41
N ILE A 154 -0.20 1.74 -3.32
CA ILE A 154 1.22 1.41 -3.09
C ILE A 154 1.75 2.12 -1.85
N ARG A 155 1.38 3.39 -1.64
CA ARG A 155 1.75 4.14 -0.43
C ARG A 155 1.23 3.49 0.85
N CYS A 156 -0.01 3.02 0.86
CA CYS A 156 -0.57 2.33 2.03
C CYS A 156 0.18 1.01 2.29
N LEU A 157 0.44 0.21 1.26
CA LEU A 157 1.14 -1.07 1.40
C LEU A 157 2.58 -0.89 1.91
N THR A 158 3.32 0.07 1.34
CA THR A 158 4.69 0.35 1.79
C THR A 158 4.72 0.95 3.19
N THR A 159 3.70 1.71 3.59
CA THR A 159 3.59 2.22 4.97
C THR A 159 3.35 1.08 5.96
N VAL A 160 2.46 0.14 5.64
CA VAL A 160 2.23 -1.06 6.48
C VAL A 160 3.52 -1.87 6.59
N GLN A 161 4.20 -2.10 5.47
CA GLN A 161 5.49 -2.79 5.46
C GLN A 161 6.52 -2.07 6.34
N ALA A 162 6.67 -0.75 6.20
CA ALA A 162 7.61 0.06 6.97
C ALA A 162 7.36 -0.05 8.48
N SER A 163 6.09 0.01 8.92
CA SER A 163 5.76 -0.21 10.33
C SER A 163 6.03 -1.64 10.80
N LEU A 164 5.88 -2.66 9.95
CA LEU A 164 6.20 -4.05 10.31
C LEU A 164 7.71 -4.30 10.43
N VAL A 165 8.55 -3.66 9.61
CA VAL A 165 10.01 -3.81 9.69
C VAL A 165 10.65 -2.89 10.73
N ASN A 166 9.94 -1.86 11.18
CA ASN A 166 10.39 -0.97 12.26
C ASN A 166 10.56 -1.77 13.57
N ARG A 167 11.81 -1.94 14.00
CA ARG A 167 12.16 -2.72 15.20
C ARG A 167 11.56 -2.15 16.48
N GLY A 168 11.26 -0.85 16.54
CA GLY A 168 10.55 -0.24 17.67
C GLY A 168 9.14 -0.80 17.87
N ASN A 169 8.53 -1.30 16.80
CA ASN A 169 7.20 -1.91 16.82
C ASN A 169 7.23 -3.40 17.19
N HIS A 170 8.40 -4.04 17.23
CA HIS A 170 8.50 -5.50 17.42
C HIS A 170 8.14 -5.99 18.83
N VAL A 171 8.03 -5.06 19.78
CA VAL A 171 7.50 -5.34 21.12
C VAL A 171 5.98 -5.56 21.12
N CYS A 172 5.29 -5.14 20.06
CA CYS A 172 3.84 -5.30 19.93
C CYS A 172 3.49 -6.62 19.23
N ARG A 173 2.84 -7.53 19.97
CA ARG A 173 2.39 -8.82 19.43
C ARG A 173 1.38 -8.70 18.30
N VAL A 174 0.46 -7.73 18.39
CA VAL A 174 -0.57 -7.51 17.36
C VAL A 174 0.07 -7.14 16.03
N LEU A 175 1.09 -6.26 16.03
CA LEU A 175 1.79 -5.90 14.79
C LEU A 175 2.59 -7.09 14.22
N VAL A 176 3.44 -7.70 15.06
CA VAL A 176 4.38 -8.75 14.62
C VAL A 176 3.71 -10.06 14.23
N HIS A 177 2.55 -10.37 14.82
CA HIS A 177 1.82 -11.61 14.53
C HIS A 177 0.58 -11.35 13.68
N ASP A 178 -0.42 -10.65 14.20
CA ASP A 178 -1.73 -10.56 13.55
C ASP A 178 -1.69 -9.75 12.25
N VAL A 179 -1.08 -8.56 12.31
CA VAL A 179 -0.96 -7.66 11.15
C VAL A 179 0.04 -8.22 10.14
N ALA A 180 1.19 -8.71 10.60
CA ALA A 180 2.18 -9.35 9.73
C ALA A 180 1.60 -10.58 9.01
N ALA A 181 0.84 -11.43 9.70
CA ALA A 181 0.23 -12.61 9.10
C ALA A 181 -0.78 -12.24 8.00
N GLU A 182 -1.61 -11.21 8.22
CA GLU A 182 -2.56 -10.74 7.20
C GLU A 182 -1.83 -10.10 6.01
N PHE A 183 -0.81 -9.27 6.27
CA PHE A 183 0.01 -8.66 5.23
C PHE A 183 0.73 -9.71 4.38
N ASN A 184 1.41 -10.67 5.03
CA ASN A 184 2.12 -11.77 4.38
C ASN A 184 1.16 -12.62 3.54
N ARG A 185 -0.02 -12.96 4.08
CA ARG A 185 -1.05 -13.69 3.34
C ARG A 185 -1.46 -12.95 2.07
N PHE A 186 -1.58 -11.62 2.12
CA PHE A 186 -1.95 -10.82 0.96
C PHE A 186 -0.86 -10.81 -0.13
N VAL A 187 0.41 -10.63 0.25
CA VAL A 187 1.53 -10.52 -0.70
C VAL A 187 2.04 -11.88 -1.20
N VAL A 188 1.94 -12.96 -0.40
CA VAL A 188 2.42 -14.31 -0.76
C VAL A 188 1.40 -15.11 -1.58
N LYS A 189 0.10 -14.77 -1.53
CA LYS A 189 -0.97 -15.55 -2.20
C LYS A 189 -0.77 -15.78 -3.71
N GLY A 190 0.16 -15.10 -4.39
CA GLY A 190 0.53 -15.36 -5.79
C GLY A 190 1.73 -16.28 -6.04
N MET A 191 2.48 -16.67 -5.00
CA MET A 191 3.66 -17.54 -5.20
C MET A 191 3.26 -18.94 -5.67
N LYS A 192 2.02 -19.38 -5.40
CA LYS A 192 1.54 -20.73 -5.76
C LYS A 192 1.19 -20.90 -7.24
N ASP A 193 0.94 -19.81 -7.98
CA ASP A 193 0.62 -19.89 -9.42
C ASP A 193 1.88 -19.99 -10.30
N LEU A 194 3.08 -19.83 -9.74
CA LEU A 194 4.34 -19.93 -10.48
C LEU A 194 4.85 -21.38 -10.62
N ASP A 195 4.32 -22.31 -9.83
CA ASP A 195 4.59 -23.75 -9.96
C ASP A 195 3.54 -24.49 -10.81
N SER A 196 2.65 -23.77 -11.51
CA SER A 196 1.65 -24.37 -12.39
C SER A 196 2.03 -24.16 -13.87
N PRO A 197 2.80 -25.07 -14.48
CA PRO A 197 2.94 -25.11 -15.92
C PRO A 197 1.62 -25.63 -16.51
N SER A 198 0.91 -24.77 -17.25
CA SER A 198 -0.06 -25.18 -18.27
C SER A 198 -1.20 -26.11 -17.80
N ALA A 199 -2.29 -25.53 -17.31
CA ALA A 199 -3.61 -26.18 -17.31
C ALA A 199 -4.35 -25.99 -18.66
N GLU A 200 -3.62 -26.06 -19.77
CA GLU A 200 -4.20 -26.48 -21.05
C GLU A 200 -3.87 -27.97 -21.22
N LEU A 201 -4.88 -28.77 -21.56
CA LEU A 201 -4.93 -30.25 -21.61
C LEU A 201 -5.48 -30.97 -20.37
N SER A 202 -6.71 -30.65 -19.98
CA SER A 202 -7.65 -31.68 -19.51
C SER A 202 -9.07 -31.40 -20.03
N ALA A 203 -9.18 -31.18 -21.33
CA ALA A 203 -10.42 -31.51 -22.04
C ALA A 203 -10.37 -33.01 -22.34
N VAL A 204 -11.52 -33.69 -22.21
CA VAL A 204 -11.79 -35.12 -22.48
C VAL A 204 -11.68 -36.03 -21.23
N THR A 205 -12.75 -36.11 -20.42
CA THR A 205 -13.69 -37.26 -20.40
C THR A 205 -14.68 -37.22 -19.23
N ARG A 206 -15.89 -37.78 -19.49
CA ARG A 206 -17.00 -38.18 -18.58
C ARG A 206 -17.88 -37.04 -18.07
N ASP A 207 -19.08 -36.84 -18.62
CA ASP A 207 -20.30 -37.69 -18.63
C ASP A 207 -20.94 -37.85 -17.25
N SER A 208 -22.15 -37.28 -17.15
CA SER A 208 -23.31 -37.55 -16.29
C SER A 208 -23.10 -38.11 -14.87
N LEU A 209 -23.62 -37.40 -13.87
CA LEU A 209 -24.95 -37.65 -13.30
C LEU A 209 -25.31 -36.60 -12.24
N SER A 210 -26.59 -36.28 -12.22
CA SER A 210 -27.35 -35.43 -11.28
C SER A 210 -27.39 -36.00 -9.86
N GLU A 211 -27.34 -35.14 -8.85
CA GLU A 211 -28.06 -35.32 -7.58
C GLU A 211 -28.22 -33.95 -6.91
N GLU A 212 -29.48 -33.60 -6.69
CA GLU A 212 -29.96 -32.39 -6.01
C GLU A 212 -30.07 -32.71 -4.52
N GLU A 213 -29.47 -31.90 -3.65
CA GLU A 213 -29.88 -31.82 -2.24
C GLU A 213 -29.77 -30.35 -1.77
N ASP A 214 -30.94 -29.82 -1.41
CA ASP A 214 -31.19 -28.60 -0.64
C ASP A 214 -30.42 -28.63 0.70
N ASP A 215 -29.78 -27.51 1.06
CA ASP A 215 -29.57 -27.18 2.48
C ASP A 215 -29.65 -25.66 2.67
N ASP A 216 -30.73 -25.30 3.36
CA ASP A 216 -31.17 -23.99 3.79
C ASP A 216 -30.41 -23.60 5.06
N SER A 217 -29.79 -22.41 5.10
CA SER A 217 -29.31 -21.81 6.34
C SER A 217 -29.15 -20.30 6.16
N GLU A 218 -30.26 -19.60 6.39
CA GLU A 218 -30.31 -18.18 6.72
C GLU A 218 -29.65 -17.94 8.08
N LEU A 219 -28.61 -17.09 8.12
CA LEU A 219 -28.27 -16.35 9.34
C LEU A 219 -27.89 -14.92 8.96
N GLU A 220 -28.82 -14.04 9.30
CA GLU A 220 -28.72 -12.58 9.33
C GLU A 220 -27.66 -12.16 10.36
N ASP A 221 -26.75 -11.28 9.98
CA ASP A 221 -25.97 -10.49 10.93
C ASP A 221 -25.70 -9.11 10.31
N GLU A 222 -26.73 -8.26 10.41
CA GLU A 222 -26.67 -6.84 10.11
C GLU A 222 -25.89 -6.13 11.22
N GLN A 223 -24.58 -5.92 11.02
CA GLN A 223 -23.87 -4.86 11.73
C GLN A 223 -23.79 -3.63 10.83
N GLU A 224 -24.76 -2.74 11.04
CA GLU A 224 -24.72 -1.34 10.63
C GLU A 224 -23.56 -0.62 11.34
N GLU A 225 -22.35 -0.71 10.75
CA GLU A 225 -21.36 0.34 10.98
C GLU A 225 -21.84 1.57 10.21
N GLN A 226 -22.41 2.54 10.93
CA GLN A 226 -22.52 3.93 10.50
C GLN A 226 -21.12 4.44 10.15
N GLN A 227 -20.71 4.21 8.90
CA GLN A 227 -19.72 5.04 8.24
C GLN A 227 -20.46 6.34 7.97
N GLU A 228 -20.09 7.39 8.69
CA GLU A 228 -20.25 8.75 8.21
C GLU A 228 -19.62 8.77 6.80
N GLU A 229 -20.48 8.65 5.79
CA GLU A 229 -20.15 8.92 4.39
C GLU A 229 -19.89 10.41 4.30
N GLU A 230 -18.67 10.81 4.69
CA GLU A 230 -18.15 12.08 4.24
C GLU A 230 -17.97 11.93 2.73
N GLU A 231 -18.93 12.46 1.97
CA GLU A 231 -18.84 12.65 0.52
C GLU A 231 -17.58 13.49 0.25
N SER A 232 -16.42 12.83 0.20
CA SER A 232 -15.20 13.43 -0.30
C SER A 232 -15.35 13.56 -1.80
N GLU A 233 -16.02 14.65 -2.18
CA GLU A 233 -16.16 15.11 -3.54
C GLU A 233 -14.75 15.19 -4.14
N CYS A 234 -14.51 14.38 -5.16
CA CYS A 234 -13.23 14.33 -5.83
C CYS A 234 -13.02 15.64 -6.61
N ASP A 235 -12.24 16.57 -6.05
CA ASP A 235 -11.84 17.82 -6.72
C ASP A 235 -11.19 17.62 -8.10
N ALA A 236 -10.75 16.39 -8.43
CA ALA A 236 -10.24 16.07 -9.76
C ALA A 236 -11.33 16.05 -10.86
N CYS A 237 -12.62 16.10 -10.48
CA CYS A 237 -13.77 16.02 -11.39
C CYS A 237 -14.63 17.29 -11.44
N HIS A 238 -14.39 18.29 -10.58
CA HIS A 238 -15.24 19.49 -10.47
C HIS A 238 -15.11 20.51 -11.58
N SER A 239 -14.11 20.35 -12.44
CA SER A 239 -14.02 21.22 -13.60
C SER A 239 -15.01 20.74 -14.67
N ARG A 240 -16.25 21.24 -14.58
CA ARG A 240 -17.27 21.19 -15.65
C ARG A 240 -16.77 21.77 -17.00
N HIS A 241 -15.53 22.25 -17.06
CA HIS A 241 -14.85 22.73 -18.27
C HIS A 241 -13.56 21.99 -18.67
N VAL A 242 -13.16 20.90 -18.01
CA VAL A 242 -12.02 20.10 -18.50
C VAL A 242 -12.53 18.87 -19.22
N VAL A 243 -12.85 19.06 -20.50
CA VAL A 243 -12.97 17.97 -21.47
C VAL A 243 -11.72 17.12 -21.35
N CYS A 244 -11.87 15.86 -20.95
CA CYS A 244 -10.80 14.89 -20.93
C CYS A 244 -10.26 14.74 -22.36
N ARG A 245 -9.14 15.43 -22.67
CA ARG A 245 -8.51 15.49 -24.00
C ARG A 245 -8.13 14.13 -24.58
N THR A 246 -8.16 13.05 -23.80
CA THR A 246 -7.86 11.70 -24.28
C THR A 246 -9.03 11.04 -25.05
N HIS A 247 -10.24 11.61 -25.04
CA HIS A 247 -11.36 11.11 -25.86
C HIS A 247 -11.52 11.79 -27.23
N SER A 248 -10.79 12.87 -27.54
CA SER A 248 -10.88 13.52 -28.86
C SER A 248 -10.10 12.78 -29.96
N HIS A 249 -9.06 12.02 -29.61
CA HIS A 249 -8.22 11.36 -30.61
C HIS A 249 -8.82 10.06 -31.19
N LEU A 250 -9.69 9.36 -30.45
CA LEU A 250 -10.34 8.15 -30.98
C LEU A 250 -11.54 8.44 -31.90
N LYS A 251 -12.20 9.59 -31.76
CA LYS A 251 -13.30 9.98 -32.67
C LYS A 251 -12.81 10.56 -34.00
N ALA A 252 -11.56 11.05 -34.06
CA ALA A 252 -10.98 11.60 -35.28
C ALA A 252 -10.55 10.52 -36.30
N LEU A 253 -10.34 9.27 -35.86
CA LEU A 253 -9.94 8.16 -36.75
C LEU A 253 -11.12 7.34 -37.30
N THR A 254 -12.29 7.39 -36.65
CA THR A 254 -13.49 6.70 -37.15
C THR A 254 -14.36 7.55 -38.08
N ALA A 255 -14.14 8.87 -38.14
CA ALA A 255 -14.88 9.78 -39.02
C ALA A 255 -14.31 9.84 -40.46
N THR A 256 -13.04 9.51 -40.65
CA THR A 256 -12.35 9.63 -41.96
C THR A 256 -12.62 8.45 -42.90
N THR A 257 -13.06 7.29 -42.39
CA THR A 257 -13.27 6.09 -43.22
C THR A 257 -14.70 5.96 -43.78
N ARG A 258 -15.64 6.85 -43.40
CA ARG A 258 -17.04 6.76 -43.86
C ARG A 258 -17.38 7.66 -45.07
N ASN A 259 -16.47 8.55 -45.48
CA ASN A 259 -16.74 9.54 -46.53
C ASN A 259 -16.13 9.20 -47.91
N ARG A 260 -15.79 7.93 -48.17
CA ARG A 260 -15.19 7.48 -49.44
C ARG A 260 -16.07 6.55 -50.29
N ARG A 261 -17.36 6.41 -49.96
CA ARG A 261 -18.32 5.56 -50.69
C ARG A 261 -19.55 6.29 -51.26
N ARG A 262 -19.48 7.61 -51.44
CA ARG A 262 -20.60 8.38 -52.01
C ARG A 262 -20.11 9.37 -53.07
N ALA A 263 -19.46 8.85 -54.11
CA ALA A 263 -19.10 9.63 -55.29
C ALA A 263 -18.87 8.70 -56.50
N VAL A 264 -19.88 7.90 -56.88
CA VAL A 264 -20.02 7.38 -58.24
C VAL A 264 -21.52 7.25 -58.52
N TYR A 265 -21.95 7.66 -59.71
CA TYR A 265 -23.31 7.69 -60.29
C TYR A 265 -24.01 9.05 -60.28
N THR A 266 -23.63 9.89 -61.25
CA THR A 266 -24.56 10.63 -62.13
C THR A 266 -23.84 11.01 -63.43
N SER A 267 -24.10 10.29 -64.51
CA SER A 267 -24.05 10.80 -65.91
C SER A 267 -24.53 9.71 -66.88
N GLN A 268 -25.27 10.15 -67.90
CA GLN A 268 -26.00 9.39 -68.95
C GLN A 268 -27.40 8.96 -68.48
N VAL A 269 -28.52 9.43 -69.06
CA VAL A 269 -28.82 9.78 -70.47
C VAL A 269 -29.69 11.04 -70.53
#